data_AF-A0AA96REE4-F1
#
_entry.id   AF-A0AA96REE4-F1
#
_cell.length_a   1.000
_cell.length_b   1.000
_cell.length_c   1.000
_cell.angle_alpha   90.00
_cell.angle_beta   90.00
_cell.angle_gamma   90.00
#
_symmetry.space_group_name_H-M   'P 1'
#
loop_
_entity.id
_entity.type
_entity.pdbx_description
1 polymer ?
#
loop_
_entity_poly.entity_id
_entity_poly.type
_entity_poly.pdbx_seq_one_letter_code
_entity_poly.pdbx_strand_id
1 'polypeptide(L)'
;MVFKKRDLYRYLTLTTSFSFLIEARSKREAAEAFPYKFNPNSLDFSTVALINHNGDKKLFHTERVEDLSFARVEFAEHSGQFRVYGKMSVVLCSSNLDEVSDHLFQKCSYRIPGSLYADKTVWALSSGQQPLILQIHSQTAEWGAPVREDALALVPIAQ
;
A
#
# COMPACT_ATOMS: atom_id res chain seq x y z
N MET A 1 -16.02 14.68 -16.44
CA MET A 1 -16.46 13.27 -16.45
C MET A 1 -17.23 13.03 -15.14
N VAL A 2 -18.51 12.65 -15.19
CA VAL A 2 -19.33 12.44 -13.99
C VAL A 2 -19.15 11.00 -13.54
N PHE A 3 -18.36 10.76 -12.49
CA PHE A 3 -18.30 9.44 -11.84
C PHE A 3 -19.67 9.13 -11.25
N LYS A 4 -20.29 8.02 -11.64
CA LYS A 4 -21.52 7.59 -10.99
C LYS A 4 -21.15 7.19 -9.56
N LYS A 5 -22.03 7.45 -8.59
CA LYS A 5 -21.80 7.16 -7.16
C LYS A 5 -21.33 5.72 -6.89
N ARG A 6 -21.65 4.76 -7.76
CA ARG A 6 -21.19 3.36 -7.71
C ARG A 6 -19.70 3.17 -8.04
N ASP A 7 -19.12 4.04 -8.86
CA ASP A 7 -17.69 3.98 -9.24
C ASP A 7 -16.78 4.46 -8.11
N LEU A 8 -17.27 5.36 -7.25
CA LEU A 8 -16.52 5.92 -6.11
C LEU A 8 -16.21 4.86 -5.03
N TYR A 9 -17.00 3.79 -4.96
CA TYR A 9 -16.84 2.73 -3.96
C TYR A 9 -16.20 1.47 -4.52
N ARG A 10 -15.70 1.54 -5.76
CA ARG A 10 -14.90 0.48 -6.35
C ARG A 10 -13.45 0.51 -5.87
N TYR A 11 -12.97 1.71 -5.53
CA TYR A 11 -11.58 1.97 -5.24
C TYR A 11 -11.34 2.28 -3.76
N LEU A 12 -10.25 1.76 -3.24
CA LEU A 12 -9.77 1.90 -1.89
C LEU A 12 -8.31 2.36 -1.94
N THR A 13 -8.00 3.51 -1.37
CA THR A 13 -6.61 3.93 -1.20
C THR A 13 -6.12 3.42 0.15
N LEU A 14 -5.12 2.55 0.13
CA LEU A 14 -4.42 2.06 1.31
C LEU A 14 -3.10 2.82 1.47
N THR A 15 -2.98 3.59 2.55
CA THR A 15 -1.74 4.28 2.91
C THR A 15 -1.11 3.57 4.09
N THR A 16 0.19 3.29 4.01
CA THR A 16 0.95 2.60 5.04
C THR A 16 2.24 3.33 5.35
N SER A 17 2.65 3.33 6.62
CA SER A 17 4.04 3.56 6.98
C SER A 17 4.68 2.23 7.37
N PHE A 18 5.89 2.00 6.91
CA PHE A 18 6.54 0.70 7.04
C PHE A 18 8.03 0.82 7.34
N SER A 19 8.61 -0.30 7.77
CA SER A 19 10.05 -0.50 7.71
C SER A 19 10.42 -1.85 7.09
N PHE A 20 11.62 -1.89 6.53
CA PHE A 20 12.22 -3.06 5.93
C PHE A 20 13.65 -3.20 6.45
N LEU A 21 14.08 -4.44 6.72
CA LEU A 21 15.47 -4.74 7.08
C LEU A 21 16.27 -5.05 5.81
N ILE A 22 17.36 -4.32 5.61
CA ILE A 22 18.30 -4.52 4.52
C ILE A 22 19.69 -4.82 5.05
N GLU A 23 20.35 -5.80 4.44
CA GLU A 23 21.77 -6.05 4.66
C GLU A 23 22.60 -5.11 3.79
N ALA A 24 23.54 -4.40 4.41
CA ALA A 24 24.47 -3.50 3.76
C ALA A 24 25.73 -3.30 4.63
N ARG A 25 26.82 -2.80 4.07
CA ARG A 25 28.06 -2.52 4.80
C ARG A 25 28.03 -1.15 5.50
N SER A 26 27.14 -0.26 5.06
CA SER A 26 26.99 1.07 5.64
C SER A 26 25.56 1.60 5.53
N LYS A 27 25.22 2.61 6.35
CA LYS A 27 23.94 3.32 6.27
C LYS A 27 23.72 3.96 4.91
N ARG A 28 24.78 4.46 4.28
CA ARG A 28 24.75 5.06 2.95
C ARG A 28 24.40 4.02 1.89
N GLU A 29 25.09 2.87 1.92
CA GLU A 29 24.81 1.76 1.00
C GLU A 29 23.39 1.22 1.20
N ALA A 30 22.90 1.12 2.44
CA ALA A 30 21.51 0.74 2.71
C ALA A 30 20.51 1.72 2.09
N ALA A 31 20.77 3.03 2.20
CA ALA A 31 19.94 4.07 1.59
C ALA A 31 19.97 4.01 0.06
N GLU A 32 21.14 3.74 -0.54
CA GLU A 32 21.32 3.64 -1.99
C GLU A 32 20.73 2.35 -2.56
N ALA A 33 20.84 1.22 -1.86
CA ALA A 33 20.35 -0.08 -2.32
C ALA A 33 18.83 -0.24 -2.21
N PHE A 34 18.19 0.46 -1.28
CA PHE A 34 16.78 0.27 -1.00
C PHE A 34 15.85 0.59 -2.18
N PRO A 35 15.96 1.74 -2.89
CA PRO A 35 15.10 2.03 -4.04
C PRO A 35 15.18 0.98 -5.16
N TYR A 36 16.33 0.30 -5.30
CA TYR A 36 16.49 -0.77 -6.28
C TYR A 36 15.81 -2.07 -5.85
N LYS A 37 15.86 -2.40 -4.55
CA LYS A 37 15.15 -3.57 -4.00
C LYS A 37 13.64 -3.32 -3.88
N PHE A 38 13.26 -2.10 -3.54
CA PHE A 38 11.89 -1.63 -3.41
C PHE A 38 11.49 -0.84 -4.65
N ASN A 39 11.48 -1.51 -5.80
CA ASN A 39 11.00 -0.93 -7.04
C ASN A 39 9.55 -1.39 -7.29
N PRO A 40 8.57 -0.48 -7.36
CA PRO A 40 7.18 -0.83 -7.64
C PRO A 40 6.97 -1.69 -8.89
N ASN A 41 7.86 -1.57 -9.88
CA ASN A 41 7.81 -2.38 -11.10
C ASN A 41 8.33 -3.81 -10.92
N SER A 42 9.07 -4.10 -9.84
CA SER A 42 9.59 -5.43 -9.51
C SER A 42 8.91 -6.08 -8.31
N LEU A 43 8.02 -5.35 -7.64
CA LEU A 43 7.19 -5.85 -6.56
C LEU A 43 5.83 -6.23 -7.13
N ASP A 44 5.41 -7.46 -6.87
CA ASP A 44 4.09 -7.93 -7.25
C ASP A 44 3.07 -7.43 -6.22
N PHE A 45 2.41 -6.34 -6.59
CA PHE A 45 1.26 -5.80 -5.88
C PHE A 45 -0.07 -6.33 -6.45
N SER A 46 -0.08 -7.29 -7.38
CA SER A 46 -1.26 -7.66 -8.17
C SER A 46 -2.52 -7.90 -7.34
N THR A 47 -2.36 -8.50 -6.16
CA THR A 47 -3.47 -8.74 -5.23
C THR A 47 -3.06 -8.47 -3.79
N VAL A 48 -3.88 -7.73 -3.06
CA VAL A 48 -3.70 -7.41 -1.64
C VAL A 48 -4.87 -7.97 -0.86
N ALA A 49 -4.57 -8.78 0.16
CA ALA A 49 -5.57 -9.29 1.08
C ALA A 49 -5.71 -8.35 2.29
N LEU A 50 -6.92 -7.83 2.52
CA LEU A 50 -7.24 -7.00 3.68
C LEU A 50 -8.34 -7.65 4.51
N ILE A 51 -8.38 -7.31 5.80
CA ILE A 51 -9.44 -7.72 6.73
C ILE A 51 -10.21 -6.50 7.22
N ASN A 52 -11.52 -6.64 7.37
CA ASN A 52 -12.35 -5.62 8.01
C ASN A 52 -12.37 -5.80 9.55
N HIS A 53 -13.19 -4.99 10.24
CA HIS A 53 -13.35 -5.04 11.70
C HIS A 53 -14.05 -6.31 12.20
N ASN A 54 -14.85 -6.97 11.36
CA ASN A 54 -15.50 -8.25 11.66
C ASN A 54 -14.58 -9.45 11.45
N GLY A 55 -13.38 -9.23 10.88
CA GLY A 55 -12.44 -10.29 10.52
C GLY A 55 -12.64 -10.85 9.12
N ASP A 56 -13.59 -10.32 8.33
CA ASP A 56 -13.82 -10.77 6.97
C ASP A 56 -12.64 -10.37 6.08
N LYS A 57 -12.06 -11.38 5.43
CA LYS A 57 -10.95 -11.21 4.50
C LYS A 57 -11.49 -10.95 3.10
N LYS A 58 -10.99 -9.89 2.46
CA LYS A 58 -11.28 -9.58 1.05
C LYS A 58 -10.00 -9.39 0.26
N LEU A 59 -10.01 -9.85 -0.98
CA LEU A 59 -8.94 -9.64 -1.93
C LEU A 59 -9.25 -8.41 -2.78
N PHE A 60 -8.25 -7.56 -2.97
CA PHE A 60 -8.30 -6.40 -3.84
C PHE A 60 -7.19 -6.50 -4.88
N HIS A 61 -7.45 -6.04 -6.10
CA HIS A 61 -6.39 -5.88 -7.10
C HIS A 61 -5.74 -4.51 -6.96
N THR A 62 -4.42 -4.45 -7.09
CA THR A 62 -3.75 -3.13 -7.16
C THR A 62 -3.90 -2.56 -8.55
N GLU A 63 -4.45 -1.36 -8.64
CA GLU A 63 -4.52 -0.57 -9.86
C GLU A 63 -3.22 0.20 -10.08
N ARG A 64 -2.74 0.88 -9.03
CA ARG A 64 -1.50 1.66 -9.08
C ARG A 64 -0.91 1.91 -7.69
N VAL A 65 0.39 2.16 -7.68
CA VAL A 65 1.11 2.73 -6.53
C VAL A 65 1.18 4.24 -6.76
N GLU A 66 0.59 5.05 -5.86
CA GLU A 66 0.50 6.51 -6.01
C GLU A 66 1.68 7.26 -5.42
N ASP A 67 2.08 6.89 -4.21
CA ASP A 67 3.20 7.51 -3.53
C ASP A 67 4.08 6.43 -2.91
N LEU A 68 5.38 6.64 -3.02
CA LEU A 68 6.39 5.84 -2.37
C LEU A 68 7.51 6.79 -1.96
N SER A 69 7.58 7.05 -0.66
CA SER A 69 8.55 7.99 -0.10
C SER A 69 9.38 7.33 0.99
N PHE A 70 10.63 7.76 1.09
CA PHE A 70 11.61 7.21 2.01
C PHE A 70 11.99 8.27 3.04
N ALA A 71 11.96 7.92 4.32
CA ALA A 71 12.09 8.90 5.39
C ALA A 71 13.46 8.82 6.08
N ARG A 72 13.91 7.61 6.43
CA ARG A 72 15.12 7.44 7.26
C ARG A 72 15.70 6.03 7.16
N VAL A 73 17.00 5.95 7.44
CA VAL A 73 17.72 4.68 7.64
C VAL A 73 18.36 4.69 9.03
N GLU A 74 18.15 3.62 9.77
CA GLU A 74 18.69 3.43 11.13
C GLU A 74 19.51 2.14 11.18
N PHE A 75 20.48 2.08 12.09
CA PHE A 75 21.14 0.82 12.40
C PHE A 75 20.13 -0.14 13.03
N ALA A 76 20.14 -1.39 12.57
CA ALA A 76 19.45 -2.47 13.29
C ALA A 76 20.39 -3.03 14.38
N GLU A 77 19.82 -3.82 15.29
CA GLU A 77 20.51 -4.38 16.46
C GLU A 77 21.72 -5.29 16.10
N HIS A 78 21.82 -5.74 14.85
CA HIS A 78 22.90 -6.59 14.35
C HIS A 78 23.81 -5.85 13.36
N SER A 79 25.12 -6.11 13.46
CA SER A 79 26.12 -5.56 12.55
C SER A 79 25.79 -5.90 11.10
N GLY A 80 25.80 -4.90 10.21
CA GLY A 80 25.53 -5.09 8.78
C GLY A 80 24.04 -5.10 8.40
N GLN A 81 23.14 -4.88 9.35
CA GLN A 81 21.72 -4.71 9.08
C GLN A 81 21.28 -3.27 9.35
N PHE A 82 20.45 -2.76 8.45
CA PHE A 82 19.88 -1.43 8.51
C PHE A 82 18.38 -1.51 8.37
N ARG A 83 17.67 -0.70 9.15
CA ARG A 83 16.23 -0.54 9.04
C ARG A 83 15.92 0.70 8.21
N VAL A 84 15.29 0.49 7.06
CA VAL A 84 14.84 1.57 6.19
C VAL A 84 13.35 1.80 6.44
N TYR A 85 12.97 3.06 6.65
CA TYR A 85 11.57 3.44 6.87
C TYR A 85 11.04 4.21 5.67
N GLY A 86 9.80 3.90 5.31
CA GLY A 86 9.12 4.54 4.21
C GLY A 86 7.62 4.67 4.44
N LYS A 87 6.98 5.30 3.46
CA LYS A 87 5.54 5.38 3.31
C LYS A 87 5.16 4.95 1.91
N MET A 88 4.00 4.33 1.79
CA MET A 88 3.46 3.90 0.51
C MET A 88 1.95 4.10 0.49
N SER A 89 1.44 4.62 -0.61
CA SER A 89 0.02 4.71 -0.92
C SER A 89 -0.27 3.88 -2.17
N VAL A 90 -1.22 2.94 -2.07
CA VAL A 90 -1.65 2.09 -3.18
C VAL A 90 -3.14 2.24 -3.39
N VAL A 91 -3.54 2.34 -4.66
CA VAL A 91 -4.95 2.30 -5.06
C VAL A 91 -5.30 0.86 -5.37
N LEU A 92 -6.29 0.38 -4.64
CA LEU A 92 -6.83 -0.96 -4.72
C LEU A 92 -8.23 -0.92 -5.34
N CYS A 93 -8.58 -1.94 -6.10
CA CYS A 93 -9.85 -2.09 -6.79
C CYS A 93 -10.50 -3.41 -6.37
N SER A 94 -11.77 -3.35 -5.99
CA SER A 94 -12.56 -4.55 -5.71
C SER A 94 -12.91 -5.25 -7.02
N SER A 95 -12.55 -6.53 -7.14
CA SER A 95 -12.82 -7.37 -8.32
C SER A 95 -14.31 -7.67 -8.49
N ASN A 96 -15.06 -7.71 -7.40
CA ASN A 96 -16.47 -8.11 -7.39
C ASN A 96 -17.36 -6.90 -7.11
N LEU A 97 -17.98 -6.35 -8.15
CA LEU A 97 -18.89 -5.19 -8.09
C LEU A 97 -20.30 -5.55 -7.59
N ASP A 98 -20.67 -6.82 -7.57
CA ASP A 98 -21.98 -7.25 -7.10
C ASP A 98 -22.03 -7.43 -5.57
N GLU A 99 -20.88 -7.59 -4.91
CA GLU A 99 -20.75 -7.55 -3.44
C GLU A 99 -20.67 -6.12 -2.89
N VAL A 100 -20.50 -5.14 -3.77
CA VAL A 100 -20.39 -3.71 -3.45
C VAL A 100 -21.77 -3.14 -3.06
N SER A 101 -22.88 -3.81 -3.40
CA SER A 101 -24.22 -3.25 -3.18
C SER A 101 -24.77 -3.38 -1.76
N ASP A 102 -24.38 -4.40 -0.98
CA ASP A 102 -25.07 -4.68 0.30
C ASP A 102 -24.22 -4.45 1.56
N HIS A 103 -22.88 -4.47 1.46
CA HIS A 103 -21.98 -4.31 2.61
C HIS A 103 -21.18 -2.99 2.63
N LEU A 104 -21.18 -2.19 1.55
CA LEU A 104 -20.38 -0.97 1.44
C LEU A 104 -20.97 0.29 2.08
N PHE A 105 -22.20 0.22 2.58
CA PHE A 105 -22.74 1.34 3.36
C PHE A 105 -22.17 1.40 4.76
N GLN A 106 -21.51 0.34 5.23
CA GLN A 106 -20.65 0.42 6.39
C GLN A 106 -19.27 0.87 5.92
N LYS A 107 -18.80 1.99 6.50
CA LYS A 107 -17.43 2.48 6.44
C LYS A 107 -16.46 1.46 7.05
N CYS A 108 -16.41 0.25 6.52
CA CYS A 108 -15.56 -0.81 7.01
C CYS A 108 -14.12 -0.37 6.75
N SER A 109 -13.41 -0.06 7.84
CA SER A 109 -11.98 0.14 7.81
C SER A 109 -11.32 -1.19 7.48
N TYR A 110 -10.75 -1.30 6.29
CA TYR A 110 -9.92 -2.43 5.92
C TYR A 110 -8.49 -2.19 6.41
N ARG A 111 -7.82 -3.28 6.79
CA ARG A 111 -6.42 -3.24 7.22
C ARG A 111 -5.68 -4.49 6.77
N ILE A 112 -4.37 -4.38 6.62
CA ILE A 112 -3.46 -5.50 6.45
C ILE A 112 -3.61 -6.40 7.69
N PRO A 113 -3.80 -7.73 7.50
CA PRO A 113 -3.89 -8.67 8.60
C PRO A 113 -2.67 -8.60 9.51
N GLY A 114 -2.89 -8.69 10.82
CA GLY A 114 -1.80 -8.87 11.78
C GLY A 114 -1.04 -10.18 11.48
N SER A 115 0.26 -10.19 11.77
CA SER A 115 1.03 -11.43 11.70
C SER A 115 0.57 -12.37 12.81
N LEU A 116 0.46 -13.67 12.52
CA LEU A 116 0.24 -14.69 13.54
C LEU A 116 1.50 -14.96 14.39
N TYR A 117 2.66 -14.52 13.91
CA TYR A 117 3.97 -14.86 14.48
C TYR A 117 4.65 -13.71 15.22
N ALA A 118 4.05 -12.52 15.20
CA ALA A 118 4.59 -11.35 15.86
C ALA A 118 3.45 -10.41 16.29
N ASP A 119 3.63 -9.69 17.39
CA ASP A 119 2.74 -8.58 17.81
C ASP A 119 2.76 -7.38 16.83
N LYS A 120 3.28 -7.58 15.62
CA LYS A 120 3.52 -6.56 14.61
C LYS A 120 2.83 -6.99 13.32
N THR A 121 2.12 -6.06 12.69
CA THR A 121 1.56 -6.27 11.35
C THR A 121 2.70 -6.37 10.35
N VAL A 122 2.69 -7.43 9.55
CA VAL A 122 3.69 -7.69 8.51
C VAL A 122 2.99 -7.87 7.17
N TRP A 123 3.50 -7.18 6.16
CA TRP A 123 3.04 -7.31 4.79
C TRP A 123 4.15 -7.94 3.94
N ALA A 124 3.92 -9.17 3.50
CA ALA A 124 4.80 -9.83 2.54
C ALA A 124 4.37 -9.47 1.12
N LEU A 125 5.30 -8.89 0.36
CA LEU A 125 5.15 -8.60 -1.06
C LEU A 125 6.00 -9.59 -1.85
N SER A 126 5.44 -10.23 -2.86
CA SER A 126 6.21 -11.13 -3.71
C SER A 126 7.19 -10.31 -4.56
N SER A 127 8.48 -10.66 -4.52
CA SER A 127 9.51 -10.03 -5.35
C SER A 127 10.40 -11.09 -5.98
N GLY A 128 10.01 -11.57 -7.16
CA GLY A 128 10.80 -12.51 -7.98
C GLY A 128 11.39 -13.71 -7.21
N GLN A 129 12.60 -13.52 -6.64
CA GLN A 129 13.35 -14.56 -5.94
C GLN A 129 13.08 -14.67 -4.44
N GLN A 130 12.68 -13.59 -3.74
CA GLN A 130 12.41 -13.63 -2.30
C GLN A 130 11.27 -12.67 -1.92
N PRO A 131 10.37 -13.05 -1.00
CA PRO A 131 9.34 -12.14 -0.53
C PRO A 131 9.99 -10.98 0.21
N LEU A 132 9.57 -9.77 -0.14
CA LEU A 132 9.94 -8.58 0.59
C LEU A 132 8.99 -8.41 1.78
N ILE A 133 9.56 -8.41 2.98
CA ILE A 133 8.79 -8.39 4.23
C ILE A 133 8.79 -6.99 4.83
N LEU A 134 7.64 -6.32 4.78
CA LEU A 134 7.44 -5.01 5.37
C LEU A 134 6.83 -5.13 6.76
N GLN A 135 7.45 -4.48 7.75
CA GLN A 135 6.81 -4.27 9.04
C GLN A 135 5.96 -3.00 8.98
N ILE A 136 4.65 -3.12 9.17
CA ILE A 136 3.71 -2.00 9.11
C ILE A 136 3.62 -1.33 10.48
N HIS A 137 3.84 -0.02 10.52
CA HIS A 137 3.78 0.80 11.74
C HIS A 137 2.46 1.55 11.88
N SER A 138 1.92 2.02 10.76
CA SER A 138 0.59 2.61 10.69
C SER A 138 -0.03 2.32 9.34
N GLN A 139 -1.36 2.34 9.30
CA GLN A 139 -2.12 2.14 8.08
C GLN A 139 -3.46 2.86 8.15
N THR A 140 -3.93 3.35 7.01
CA THR A 140 -5.26 3.89 6.80
C THR A 140 -5.78 3.39 5.46
N ALA A 141 -7.09 3.16 5.39
CA ALA A 141 -7.74 2.72 4.17
C ALA A 141 -8.99 3.57 3.93
N GLU A 142 -9.01 4.29 2.81
CA GLU A 142 -10.04 5.28 2.50
C GLU A 142 -10.71 4.95 1.18
N TRP A 143 -12.04 4.89 1.19
CA TRP A 143 -12.84 4.66 -0.01
C TRP A 143 -13.05 5.98 -0.76
N GLY A 144 -12.88 5.97 -2.08
CA GLY A 144 -13.10 7.15 -2.91
C GLY A 144 -12.68 6.96 -4.35
N ALA A 145 -12.99 7.94 -5.21
CA ALA A 145 -12.41 7.96 -6.55
C ALA A 145 -10.88 8.08 -6.45
N PRO A 146 -10.12 7.36 -7.30
CA PRO A 146 -8.70 7.62 -7.44
C PRO A 146 -8.53 9.09 -7.85
N VAL A 147 -7.78 9.86 -7.06
CA VAL A 147 -7.44 11.23 -7.42
C VAL A 147 -6.46 11.15 -8.58
N ARG A 148 -6.98 11.20 -9.82
CA ARG A 148 -6.12 11.41 -10.99
C ARG A 148 -5.74 12.88 -11.03
N GLU A 149 -4.45 13.20 -10.92
CA GLU A 149 -3.94 14.57 -11.14
C GLU A 149 -4.33 15.10 -12.53
N ASP A 150 -4.55 14.22 -13.51
CA ASP A 150 -5.03 14.57 -14.86
C ASP A 150 -6.44 15.21 -14.89
N ALA A 151 -7.21 15.11 -13.80
CA ALA A 151 -8.55 15.72 -13.72
C ALA A 151 -8.52 17.23 -13.42
N LEU A 152 -7.35 17.80 -13.09
CA LEU A 152 -7.19 19.23 -12.79
C LEU A 152 -6.84 20.09 -14.02
N ALA A 153 -6.68 19.49 -15.21
CA ALA A 153 -6.36 20.20 -16.45
C ALA A 153 -7.59 20.66 -17.27
N LEU A 154 -8.77 20.80 -16.66
CA LEU A 154 -9.91 21.45 -17.33
C LEU A 154 -9.81 22.97 -17.15
N VAL A 155 -9.07 23.57 -18.08
CA VAL A 155 -9.05 25.02 -18.36
C VAL A 155 -10.48 25.57 -18.43
N PRO A 156 -10.81 26.68 -17.75
CA PRO A 156 -12.08 27.34 -17.98
C PRO A 156 -12.09 27.94 -19.39
N ILE A 157 -12.93 27.41 -20.28
CA ILE A 157 -13.34 28.15 -21.48
C ILE A 157 -14.34 29.19 -20.99
N ALA A 158 -13.86 30.44 -20.87
CA ALA A 158 -14.74 31.59 -20.66
C ALA A 158 -15.66 31.73 -21.88
N GLN A 159 -16.96 31.90 -21.61
CA GLN A 159 -17.97 32.31 -22.59
C GLN A 159 -17.84 33.80 -22.90
#